data_AF-A0A6M2E4M0-F1
#
_entry.id   AF-A0A6M2E4M0-F1
#
_cell.length_a   1.000
_cell.length_b   1.000
_cell.length_c   1.000
_cell.angle_alpha   90.00
_cell.angle_beta   90.00
_cell.angle_gamma   90.00
#
_symmetry.space_group_name_H-M   'P 1'
#
loop_
_entity.id
_entity.type
_entity.pdbx_description
1 polymer ?
#
loop_
_entity_poly.entity_id
_entity_poly.type
_entity_poly.pdbx_seq_one_letter_code
_entity_poly.pdbx_strand_id
1 'polypeptide(L)'
;ETGKRKVTLKHPHVVPVMKMAADPETRRKVNFACESRCIKENIPLLEKAISLRHKKAQILNYPTHADFVTELLMACSAANVRRFLTDLADKLQPLWAKEKKVLLELKEEECEKQGVPFDGELHVWDIAFYKNLVEERHYKVDQEKLRAYFPLEVVMKGLFGIYELLLGLKFEEIEKPALWHPE
;
A
#
# COMPACT_ATOMS: atom_id res chain seq x y z
N GLU A 1 -34.78 6.97 9.23
CA GLU A 1 -33.31 7.06 9.05
C GLU A 1 -32.88 5.99 8.07
N THR A 2 -31.97 6.28 7.14
CA THR A 2 -31.72 5.43 5.95
C THR A 2 -30.87 4.17 6.22
N GLY A 3 -30.43 3.91 7.46
CA GLY A 3 -29.66 2.72 7.84
C GLY A 3 -28.22 2.65 7.31
N LYS A 4 -27.75 3.66 6.58
CA LYS A 4 -26.41 3.68 5.94
C LYS A 4 -25.32 4.15 6.92
N ARG A 5 -24.12 3.56 6.81
CA ARG A 5 -22.91 3.96 7.56
C ARG A 5 -21.99 4.83 6.70
N LYS A 6 -21.35 5.83 7.30
CA LYS A 6 -20.40 6.72 6.61
C LYS A 6 -19.02 6.05 6.54
N VAL A 7 -18.57 5.75 5.32
CA VAL A 7 -17.19 5.29 5.04
C VAL A 7 -16.39 6.48 4.51
N THR A 8 -15.22 6.73 5.09
CA THR A 8 -14.33 7.83 4.64
C THR A 8 -13.19 7.30 3.78
N LEU A 9 -12.57 8.16 2.97
CA LEU A 9 -11.41 7.80 2.14
C LEU A 9 -10.06 7.91 2.89
N LYS A 10 -10.07 7.62 4.20
CA LYS A 10 -8.88 7.58 5.06
C LYS A 10 -8.44 6.13 5.24
N HIS A 11 -7.14 5.90 5.43
CA HIS A 11 -6.56 4.56 5.55
C HIS A 11 -7.30 3.62 6.52
N PRO A 12 -7.72 4.06 7.72
CA PRO A 12 -8.43 3.19 8.67
C PRO A 12 -9.77 2.66 8.17
N HIS A 13 -10.39 3.30 7.17
CA HIS A 13 -11.63 2.85 6.56
C HIS A 13 -11.40 2.16 5.21
N VAL A 14 -10.53 2.71 4.36
CA VAL A 14 -10.29 2.15 3.02
C VAL A 14 -9.63 0.78 3.11
N VAL A 15 -8.57 0.63 3.92
CA VAL A 15 -7.80 -0.62 3.95
C VAL A 15 -8.65 -1.82 4.40
N PRO A 16 -9.43 -1.75 5.49
CA PRO A 16 -10.30 -2.87 5.88
C PRO A 16 -11.37 -3.17 4.84
N VAL A 17 -11.99 -2.15 4.23
CA VAL A 17 -12.99 -2.37 3.17
C VAL A 17 -12.38 -3.11 1.98
N MET A 18 -11.20 -2.70 1.53
CA MET A 18 -10.53 -3.35 0.39
C MET A 18 -10.09 -4.79 0.70
N LYS A 19 -9.81 -5.13 1.96
CA LYS A 19 -9.36 -6.47 2.37
C LYS A 19 -10.50 -7.42 2.77
N MET A 20 -11.59 -6.91 3.34
CA MET A 20 -12.58 -7.74 4.05
C MET A 20 -14.01 -7.60 3.53
N ALA A 21 -14.34 -6.54 2.76
CA ALA A 21 -15.72 -6.39 2.27
C ALA A 21 -16.02 -7.45 1.21
N ALA A 22 -16.94 -8.37 1.51
CA ALA A 22 -17.34 -9.44 0.59
C ALA A 22 -18.02 -8.92 -0.69
N ASP A 23 -18.76 -7.81 -0.61
CA ASP A 23 -19.43 -7.22 -1.77
C ASP A 23 -18.41 -6.55 -2.73
N PRO A 24 -18.23 -7.06 -3.96
CA PRO A 24 -17.30 -6.50 -4.93
C PRO A 24 -17.67 -5.07 -5.36
N GLU A 25 -18.96 -4.71 -5.39
CA GLU A 25 -19.39 -3.36 -5.76
C GLU A 25 -18.98 -2.33 -4.70
N THR A 26 -19.00 -2.71 -3.43
CA THR A 26 -18.49 -1.88 -2.33
C THR A 26 -16.98 -1.63 -2.50
N ARG A 27 -16.19 -2.69 -2.78
CA ARG A 27 -14.74 -2.54 -3.04
C ARG A 27 -14.48 -1.66 -4.26
N ARG A 28 -15.21 -1.87 -5.36
CA ARG A 28 -15.07 -1.10 -6.60
C ARG A 28 -15.34 0.39 -6.37
N LYS A 29 -16.45 0.75 -5.69
CA LYS A 29 -16.81 2.14 -5.39
C LYS A 29 -15.79 2.82 -4.48
N VAL A 30 -15.32 2.14 -3.43
CA VAL A 30 -14.33 2.70 -2.51
C VAL A 30 -12.97 2.87 -3.20
N ASN A 31 -12.53 1.89 -3.97
CA ASN A 31 -11.30 1.98 -4.76
C ASN A 31 -11.37 3.17 -5.72
N PHE A 32 -12.43 3.25 -6.54
CA PHE A 32 -12.60 4.33 -7.50
C PHE A 32 -12.62 5.71 -6.84
N ALA A 33 -13.36 5.86 -5.73
CA ALA A 33 -13.41 7.11 -4.99
C ALA A 33 -12.05 7.50 -4.38
N CYS A 34 -11.28 6.51 -3.89
CA CYS A 34 -9.96 6.71 -3.33
C CYS A 34 -8.92 7.12 -4.39
N GLU A 35 -8.91 6.46 -5.54
CA GLU A 35 -8.02 6.77 -6.67
C GLU A 35 -8.40 8.08 -7.38
N SER A 36 -9.67 8.49 -7.28
CA SER A 36 -10.17 9.73 -7.90
C SER A 36 -10.02 10.99 -7.05
N ARG A 37 -9.29 10.93 -5.93
CA ARG A 37 -9.12 12.08 -5.03
C ARG A 37 -8.32 13.19 -5.72
N CYS A 38 -8.87 14.41 -5.68
CA CYS A 38 -8.23 15.62 -6.15
C CYS A 38 -7.76 15.58 -7.62
N ILE A 39 -8.43 14.79 -8.48
CA ILE A 39 -8.06 14.67 -9.92
C ILE A 39 -7.99 16.04 -10.59
N LYS A 40 -8.99 16.90 -10.38
CA LYS A 40 -9.10 18.18 -11.08
C LYS A 40 -8.00 19.17 -10.67
N GLU A 41 -7.60 19.12 -9.40
CA GLU A 41 -6.61 20.01 -8.81
C GLU A 41 -5.18 19.48 -9.02
N ASN A 42 -4.95 18.18 -8.83
CA ASN A 42 -3.61 17.60 -8.83
C ASN A 42 -3.06 17.33 -10.24
N ILE A 43 -3.90 17.01 -11.24
CA ILE A 43 -3.41 16.74 -12.60
C ILE A 43 -2.68 17.98 -13.18
N PRO A 44 -3.27 19.19 -13.20
CA PRO A 44 -2.58 20.37 -13.73
C PRO A 44 -1.32 20.74 -12.93
N LEU A 45 -1.34 20.53 -11.61
CA LEU A 45 -0.18 20.75 -10.75
C LEU A 45 0.95 19.76 -11.06
N LEU A 46 0.63 18.50 -11.32
CA LEU A 46 1.60 17.47 -11.65
C LEU A 46 2.24 17.74 -13.02
N GLU A 47 1.45 18.09 -14.03
CA GLU A 47 1.96 18.47 -15.36
C GLU A 47 2.93 19.65 -15.27
N LYS A 48 2.53 20.70 -14.54
CA LYS A 48 3.39 21.87 -14.28
C LYS A 48 4.65 21.45 -13.52
N ALA A 49 4.54 20.60 -12.51
CA ALA A 49 5.68 20.13 -11.73
C ALA A 49 6.67 19.33 -12.58
N ILE A 50 6.19 18.45 -13.46
CA ILE A 50 7.03 17.66 -14.38
C ILE A 50 7.80 18.59 -15.33
N SER A 51 7.09 19.55 -15.95
CA SER A 51 7.70 20.53 -16.85
C SER A 51 8.77 21.38 -16.16
N LEU A 52 8.47 21.91 -14.97
CA LEU A 52 9.41 22.73 -14.20
C LEU A 52 10.62 21.93 -13.71
N ARG A 53 10.42 20.68 -13.28
CA ARG A 53 11.50 19.78 -12.87
C ARG A 53 12.43 19.45 -14.02
N HIS A 54 11.88 19.22 -15.22
CA HIS A 54 12.68 19.01 -16.42
C HIS A 54 13.47 20.27 -16.79
N LYS A 55 12.82 21.45 -16.81
CA LYS A 55 13.51 22.73 -17.06
C LYS A 55 14.63 23.01 -16.06
N LYS A 56 14.41 22.73 -14.77
CA LYS A 56 15.44 22.85 -13.72
C LYS A 56 16.65 21.95 -14.03
N ALA A 57 16.41 20.69 -14.39
CA ALA A 57 17.48 19.74 -14.71
C ALA A 57 18.32 20.22 -15.89
N GLN A 58 17.67 20.70 -16.95
CA GLN A 58 18.33 21.24 -18.14
C GLN A 58 19.21 22.47 -17.82
N ILE A 59 18.73 23.40 -16.98
CA ILE A 59 19.51 24.56 -16.53
C ILE A 59 20.77 24.13 -15.77
N LEU A 60 20.68 23.03 -15.01
CA LEU A 60 21.80 22.47 -14.26
C LEU A 60 22.65 21.50 -15.10
N ASN A 61 22.43 21.43 -16.42
CA ASN A 61 23.12 20.55 -17.37
C ASN A 61 22.92 19.04 -17.15
N TYR A 62 21.78 18.64 -16.57
CA TYR A 62 21.37 17.23 -16.48
C TYR A 62 20.36 16.87 -17.57
N PRO A 63 20.47 15.67 -18.19
CA PRO A 63 19.53 15.23 -19.23
C PRO A 63 18.09 15.14 -18.75
N THR A 64 17.88 14.63 -17.54
CA THR A 64 16.55 14.50 -16.94
C THR A 64 16.57 14.88 -15.46
N HIS A 65 15.38 15.15 -14.91
CA HIS A 65 15.24 15.32 -13.46
C HIS A 65 15.63 14.06 -12.69
N ALA A 66 15.43 12.86 -13.27
CA ALA A 66 15.82 11.62 -12.62
C ALA A 66 17.35 11.51 -12.51
N ASP A 67 18.10 11.87 -13.56
CA ASP A 67 19.57 11.90 -13.51
C ASP A 67 20.08 12.92 -12.48
N PHE A 68 19.47 14.10 -12.44
CA PHE A 68 19.76 15.12 -11.42
C PHE A 68 19.56 14.60 -9.98
N VAL A 69 18.46 13.90 -9.71
CA VAL A 69 18.16 13.39 -8.35
C VAL A 69 19.04 12.19 -8.00
N THR A 70 19.26 11.29 -8.95
CA THR A 70 19.96 10.02 -8.70
C THR A 70 21.46 10.15 -8.52
N GLU A 71 22.07 11.25 -8.96
CA GLU A 71 23.51 11.52 -8.75
C GLU A 71 23.91 11.45 -7.28
N LEU A 72 23.08 11.98 -6.38
CA LEU A 72 23.33 11.99 -4.93
C LEU A 72 22.81 10.74 -4.20
N LEU A 73 22.17 9.82 -4.92
CA LEU A 73 21.63 8.59 -4.36
C LEU A 73 22.57 7.42 -4.61
N MET A 74 22.45 6.37 -3.79
CA MET A 74 23.18 5.11 -3.98
C MET A 74 22.98 4.50 -5.39
N ALA A 75 21.87 4.81 -6.07
CA ALA A 75 21.61 4.35 -7.43
C ALA A 75 22.50 5.02 -8.50
N CYS A 76 23.04 6.20 -8.23
CA CYS A 76 23.95 7.01 -9.05
C CYS A 76 23.43 7.48 -10.42
N SER A 77 22.43 6.83 -11.03
CA SER A 77 21.85 7.24 -12.31
C SER A 77 20.43 6.72 -12.52
N ALA A 78 19.65 7.40 -13.38
CA ALA A 78 18.31 6.95 -13.75
C ALA A 78 18.35 5.63 -14.55
N ALA A 79 19.43 5.39 -15.31
CA ALA A 79 19.64 4.15 -16.05
C ALA A 79 19.82 2.94 -15.11
N ASN A 80 20.56 3.10 -14.02
CA ASN A 80 20.72 2.04 -13.01
C ASN A 80 19.38 1.70 -12.33
N VAL A 81 18.58 2.72 -11.98
CA VAL A 81 17.23 2.51 -11.43
C VAL A 81 16.35 1.75 -12.42
N ARG A 82 16.36 2.15 -13.70
CA ARG A 82 15.57 1.48 -14.74
C ARG A 82 15.99 0.02 -14.90
N ARG A 83 17.28 -0.27 -15.01
CA ARG A 83 17.81 -1.65 -15.11
C ARG A 83 17.37 -2.47 -13.91
N PHE A 84 17.55 -1.96 -12.69
CA PHE A 84 17.15 -2.65 -11.48
C PHE A 84 15.65 -3.01 -11.47
N LEU A 85 14.77 -2.06 -11.81
CA LEU A 85 13.34 -2.30 -11.83
C LEU A 85 12.92 -3.28 -12.92
N THR A 86 13.51 -3.19 -14.13
CA THR A 86 13.23 -4.15 -15.22
C THR A 86 13.70 -5.56 -14.85
N ASP A 87 14.94 -5.70 -14.39
CA ASP A 87 15.50 -7.01 -14.00
C ASP A 87 14.68 -7.64 -12.87
N LEU A 88 14.20 -6.84 -11.92
CA LEU A 88 13.36 -7.30 -10.83
C LEU A 88 11.98 -7.74 -11.34
N ALA A 89 11.36 -6.96 -12.23
CA ALA A 89 10.08 -7.31 -12.82
C ALA A 89 10.15 -8.64 -13.60
N ASP A 90 11.20 -8.82 -14.42
CA ASP A 90 11.40 -10.05 -15.19
C ASP A 90 11.56 -11.28 -14.28
N LYS A 91 12.28 -11.14 -13.15
CA LYS A 91 12.45 -12.22 -12.16
C LYS A 91 11.17 -12.53 -11.39
N LEU A 92 10.32 -11.54 -11.14
CA LEU A 92 9.06 -11.70 -10.41
C LEU A 92 7.91 -12.16 -11.31
N GLN A 93 8.00 -11.99 -12.63
CA GLN A 93 6.95 -12.35 -13.58
C GLN A 93 6.47 -13.81 -13.48
N PRO A 94 7.35 -14.83 -13.34
CA PRO A 94 6.91 -16.21 -13.17
C PRO A 94 6.19 -16.46 -11.84
N LEU A 95 6.59 -15.77 -10.77
CA LEU A 95 5.92 -15.85 -9.47
C LEU A 95 4.54 -15.20 -9.55
N TRP A 96 4.45 -14.00 -10.13
CA TRP A 96 3.19 -13.32 -10.36
C TRP A 96 2.21 -14.16 -11.20
N ALA A 97 2.69 -14.84 -12.24
CA ALA A 97 1.84 -15.72 -13.05
C ALA A 97 1.24 -16.89 -12.23
N LYS A 98 1.97 -17.40 -11.23
CA LYS A 98 1.46 -18.43 -10.30
C LYS A 98 0.46 -17.84 -9.32
N GLU A 99 0.80 -16.72 -8.69
CA GLU A 99 -0.07 -16.05 -7.73
C GLU A 99 -1.38 -15.58 -8.38
N LYS A 100 -1.32 -15.00 -9.57
CA LYS A 100 -2.50 -14.56 -10.33
C LYS A 100 -3.46 -15.71 -10.60
N LYS A 101 -2.97 -16.91 -10.90
CA LYS A 101 -3.83 -18.09 -11.08
C LYS A 101 -4.59 -18.44 -9.80
N VAL A 102 -3.89 -18.49 -8.67
CA VAL A 102 -4.51 -18.74 -7.35
C VAL A 102 -5.57 -17.68 -7.03
N LEU A 103 -5.29 -16.40 -7.31
CA LEU A 103 -6.27 -15.32 -7.08
C LEU A 103 -7.50 -15.44 -7.99
N LEU A 104 -7.32 -15.86 -9.25
CA LEU A 104 -8.43 -16.08 -10.17
C LEU A 104 -9.28 -17.29 -9.79
N GLU A 105 -8.67 -18.40 -9.38
CA GLU A 105 -9.37 -19.59 -8.88
C GLU A 105 -10.23 -19.24 -7.65
N LEU A 106 -9.67 -18.48 -6.70
CA LEU A 106 -10.43 -18.00 -5.53
C LEU A 106 -11.60 -17.07 -5.92
N LYS A 107 -11.41 -16.23 -6.93
CA LYS A 107 -12.46 -15.35 -7.45
C LYS A 107 -13.58 -16.16 -8.12
N GLU A 108 -13.23 -17.15 -8.93
CA GLU A 108 -14.18 -18.05 -9.58
C GLU A 108 -15.03 -18.80 -8.53
N GLU A 109 -14.41 -19.41 -7.52
CA GLU A 109 -15.11 -20.07 -6.43
C GLU A 109 -16.08 -19.14 -5.68
N GLU A 110 -15.70 -17.88 -5.46
CA GLU A 110 -16.56 -16.91 -4.77
C GLU A 110 -17.72 -16.47 -5.65
N CYS A 111 -17.47 -16.23 -6.94
CA CYS A 111 -18.50 -15.92 -7.91
C CYS A 111 -19.55 -17.04 -7.98
N GLU A 112 -19.12 -18.30 -8.02
CA GLU A 112 -20.00 -19.47 -7.98
C GLU A 112 -20.84 -19.51 -6.69
N LYS A 113 -20.22 -19.28 -5.53
CA LYS A 113 -20.92 -19.27 -4.23
C LYS A 113 -21.95 -18.14 -4.12
N GLN A 114 -21.67 -16.98 -4.71
CA GLN A 114 -22.56 -15.82 -4.70
C GLN A 114 -23.58 -15.84 -5.83
N GLY A 115 -23.47 -16.79 -6.78
CA GLY A 115 -24.34 -16.86 -7.96
C GLY A 115 -24.16 -15.67 -8.92
N VAL A 116 -22.96 -15.07 -8.95
CA VAL A 116 -22.63 -13.94 -9.84
C VAL A 116 -21.72 -14.40 -10.98
N PRO A 117 -21.83 -13.79 -12.17
CA PRO A 117 -20.99 -14.16 -13.31
C PRO A 117 -19.51 -13.83 -13.04
N PHE A 118 -18.64 -14.79 -13.33
CA PHE A 118 -17.19 -14.59 -13.33
C PHE A 118 -16.74 -13.98 -14.67
N ASP A 119 -16.00 -12.87 -14.60
CA ASP A 119 -15.52 -12.12 -15.77
C ASP A 119 -14.16 -12.61 -16.30
N GLY A 120 -13.51 -13.57 -15.63
CA GLY A 120 -12.20 -14.09 -16.02
C GLY A 120 -11.03 -13.13 -15.76
N GLU A 121 -11.28 -11.98 -15.14
CA GLU A 121 -10.28 -10.93 -14.94
C GLU A 121 -10.04 -10.64 -13.45
N LEU A 122 -8.83 -10.20 -13.12
CA LEU A 122 -8.50 -9.76 -11.76
C LEU A 122 -8.41 -8.23 -11.77
N HIS A 123 -9.38 -7.57 -11.12
CA HIS A 123 -9.42 -6.11 -11.06
C HIS A 123 -8.61 -5.57 -9.88
N VAL A 124 -8.24 -4.28 -9.94
CA VAL A 124 -7.45 -3.63 -8.88
C VAL A 124 -8.11 -3.73 -7.50
N TRP A 125 -9.45 -3.65 -7.44
CA TRP A 125 -10.21 -3.75 -6.20
C TRP A 125 -10.37 -5.18 -5.65
N ASP A 126 -9.96 -6.18 -6.42
CA ASP A 126 -10.03 -7.60 -6.04
C ASP A 126 -8.72 -8.06 -5.36
N ILE A 127 -7.58 -7.46 -5.72
CA ILE A 127 -6.24 -7.92 -5.30
C ILE A 127 -6.11 -8.00 -3.78
N ALA A 128 -6.46 -6.92 -3.06
CA ALA A 128 -6.30 -6.86 -1.61
C ALA A 128 -7.18 -7.87 -0.87
N PHE A 129 -8.39 -8.11 -1.38
CA PHE A 129 -9.36 -9.03 -0.82
C PHE A 129 -8.90 -10.49 -0.99
N TYR A 130 -8.57 -10.89 -2.23
CA TYR A 130 -8.14 -12.27 -2.47
C TYR A 130 -6.77 -12.58 -1.88
N LYS A 131 -5.87 -11.58 -1.78
CA LYS A 131 -4.62 -11.76 -1.03
C LYS A 131 -4.88 -12.06 0.45
N ASN A 132 -5.82 -11.34 1.08
CA ASN A 132 -6.22 -11.62 2.46
C ASN A 132 -6.81 -13.04 2.58
N LEU A 133 -7.64 -13.45 1.63
CA LEU A 133 -8.20 -14.81 1.61
C LEU A 133 -7.13 -15.90 1.41
N VAL A 134 -6.08 -15.62 0.63
CA VAL A 134 -4.92 -16.52 0.51
C VAL A 134 -4.18 -16.66 1.84
N GLU A 135 -3.92 -15.55 2.53
CA GLU A 135 -3.30 -15.55 3.87
C GLU A 135 -4.13 -16.38 4.88
N GLU A 136 -5.45 -16.20 4.86
CA GLU A 136 -6.37 -16.94 5.73
C GLU A 136 -6.45 -18.43 5.38
N ARG A 137 -6.58 -18.80 4.09
CA ARG A 137 -6.80 -20.19 3.69
C ARG A 137 -5.52 -21.01 3.61
N HIS A 138 -4.48 -20.48 2.96
CA HIS A 138 -3.23 -21.22 2.73
C HIS A 138 -2.30 -21.18 3.93
N TYR A 139 -2.23 -20.04 4.63
CA TYR A 139 -1.32 -19.86 5.76
C TYR A 139 -2.01 -19.96 7.12
N LYS A 140 -3.36 -20.06 7.16
CA LYS A 140 -4.17 -20.14 8.39
C LYS A 140 -3.92 -18.96 9.34
N VAL A 141 -3.62 -17.79 8.78
CA VAL A 141 -3.37 -16.56 9.53
C VAL A 141 -4.62 -15.70 9.50
N ASP A 142 -5.20 -15.47 10.68
CA ASP A 142 -6.33 -14.58 10.89
C ASP A 142 -5.80 -13.27 11.51
N GLN A 143 -5.80 -12.19 10.73
CA GLN A 143 -5.26 -10.89 11.13
C GLN A 143 -6.05 -10.27 12.30
N GLU A 144 -7.36 -10.52 12.40
CA GLU A 144 -8.19 -10.00 13.48
C GLU A 144 -7.89 -10.70 14.80
N LYS A 145 -7.69 -12.02 14.77
CA LYS A 145 -7.22 -12.76 15.96
C LYS A 145 -5.79 -12.40 16.33
N LEU A 146 -4.92 -12.24 15.34
CA LEU A 146 -3.52 -11.88 15.56
C LEU A 146 -3.41 -10.51 16.27
N ARG A 147 -4.22 -9.53 15.86
CA ARG A 147 -4.26 -8.19 16.45
C ARG A 147 -4.46 -8.19 17.97
N ALA A 148 -5.22 -9.15 18.51
CA ALA A 148 -5.44 -9.27 19.95
C ALA A 148 -4.14 -9.54 20.74
N TYR A 149 -3.11 -10.10 20.09
CA TYR A 149 -1.79 -10.36 20.69
C TYR A 149 -0.82 -9.17 20.58
N PHE A 150 -1.19 -8.12 19.85
CA PHE A 150 -0.37 -6.91 19.69
C PHE A 150 -1.04 -5.65 20.28
N PRO A 151 -1.39 -5.61 21.60
CA PRO A 151 -1.77 -4.35 22.24
C PRO A 151 -0.64 -3.32 22.14
N LEU A 152 -1.00 -2.05 21.91
CA LEU A 152 -0.03 -0.98 21.66
C LEU A 152 1.06 -0.89 22.74
N GLU A 153 0.66 -0.94 24.01
CA GLU A 153 1.58 -0.87 25.16
C GLU A 153 2.61 -2.01 25.15
N VAL A 154 2.17 -3.24 24.83
CA VAL A 154 3.04 -4.42 24.75
C VAL A 154 4.02 -4.29 23.60
N VAL A 155 3.55 -3.82 22.44
CA VAL A 155 4.38 -3.59 21.26
C VAL A 155 5.43 -2.51 21.53
N MET A 156 5.03 -1.38 22.12
CA MET A 156 5.94 -0.28 22.45
C MET A 156 7.03 -0.73 23.42
N LYS A 157 6.66 -1.43 24.49
CA LYS A 157 7.62 -1.98 25.46
C LYS A 157 8.59 -2.96 24.80
N GLY A 158 8.09 -3.88 23.98
CA GLY A 158 8.92 -4.84 23.25
C GLY A 158 9.87 -4.16 22.26
N LEU A 159 9.37 -3.17 21.51
CA LEU A 159 10.14 -2.38 20.56
C LEU A 159 11.33 -1.69 21.24
N PHE A 160 11.08 -0.94 22.32
CA PHE A 160 12.14 -0.29 23.07
C PHE A 160 13.16 -1.30 23.58
N GLY A 161 12.71 -2.40 24.20
CA GLY A 161 13.63 -3.43 24.71
C GLY A 161 14.54 -4.04 23.65
N ILE A 162 14.04 -4.27 22.43
CA ILE A 162 14.85 -4.77 21.31
C ILE A 162 15.94 -3.75 20.94
N TYR A 163 15.59 -2.46 20.85
CA TYR A 163 16.55 -1.42 20.50
C TYR A 163 17.55 -1.11 21.61
N GLU A 164 17.12 -1.14 22.87
CA GLU A 164 18.02 -1.01 24.03
C GLU A 164 19.11 -2.10 23.98
N LEU A 165 18.70 -3.36 23.75
CA LEU A 165 19.62 -4.48 23.66
C LEU A 165 20.54 -4.38 22.43
N LEU A 166 19.97 -4.10 21.25
CA LEU A 166 20.72 -4.14 19.99
C LEU A 166 21.72 -2.98 19.87
N LEU A 167 21.34 -1.80 20.37
CA LEU A 167 22.12 -0.57 20.21
C LEU A 167 22.89 -0.17 21.47
N GLY A 168 22.68 -0.87 22.59
CA GLY A 168 23.27 -0.51 23.88
C GLY A 168 22.75 0.82 24.42
N LEU A 169 21.48 1.12 24.16
CA LEU A 169 20.80 2.35 24.58
C LEU A 169 19.89 2.10 25.79
N LYS A 170 19.43 3.18 26.40
CA LYS A 170 18.37 3.16 27.41
C LYS A 170 17.34 4.24 27.07
N PHE A 171 16.07 3.86 27.01
CA PHE A 171 14.97 4.79 26.81
C PHE A 171 14.23 5.01 28.13
N GLU A 172 14.06 6.27 28.50
CA GLU A 172 13.29 6.65 29.68
C GLU A 172 12.20 7.64 29.25
N GLU A 173 10.96 7.39 29.67
CA GLU A 173 9.85 8.28 29.38
C GLU A 173 10.00 9.57 30.20
N ILE A 174 9.87 10.71 29.51
CA ILE A 174 9.87 12.02 30.16
C ILE A 174 8.44 12.29 30.63
N GLU A 175 8.24 12.45 31.92
CA GLU A 175 6.93 12.83 32.45
C GLU A 175 6.58 14.29 32.11
N LYS A 176 5.37 14.49 31.57
CA LYS A 176 4.79 15.81 31.27
C LYS A 176 5.69 16.73 30.41
N PRO A 177 6.13 16.27 29.24
CA PRO A 177 6.88 17.13 28.34
C PRO A 177 5.96 18.23 27.77
N ALA A 178 6.56 19.34 27.34
CA ALA A 178 5.83 20.32 26.54
C ALA A 178 5.59 19.72 25.15
N LEU A 179 4.36 19.27 24.90
CA LEU A 179 3.96 18.61 23.67
C LEU A 179 3.16 19.56 22.75
N TRP A 180 3.25 19.34 21.44
CA TRP A 180 2.41 20.03 20.45
C TRP A 180 0.99 19.44 20.35
N HIS A 181 0.78 18.24 20.90
CA HIS A 181 -0.50 17.55 20.94
C HIS A 181 -0.62 16.77 22.28
N PRO A 182 -1.83 16.62 22.85
CA PRO A 182 -2.00 15.92 24.12
C PRO A 182 -1.69 14.41 24.08
N GLU A 183 -1.83 13.79 22.92
CA GLU A 183 -1.45 12.40 22.60
C GLU A 183 -0.22 12.36 21.68
#